data_AF-A0A7G8D9C8-F1
#
_entry.id   AF-A0A7G8D9C8-F1
#
_cell.length_a   1.000
_cell.length_b   1.000
_cell.length_c   1.000
_cell.angle_alpha   90.00
_cell.angle_beta   90.00
_cell.angle_gamma   90.00
#
_symmetry.space_group_name_H-M   'P 1'
#
loop_
_entity.id
_entity.type
_entity.pdbx_description
1 polymer ?
#
loop_
_entity_poly.entity_id
_entity_poly.type
_entity_poly.pdbx_seq_one_letter_code
_entity_poly.pdbx_strand_id
1 'polypeptide(L)'
;MLMSFVAPEDFDYSASISCLEIRDQLPFIDPESLTRSDVLAILLHLFDQKPGFVDRGHDLNNTETAWVNAYLFRLRPGSDDQGLEGYVVECIGSSVDRMAELR
;
A
#
# COMPACT_ATOMS: atom_id res chain seq x y z
N MET A 1 -20.61 25.69 -6.63
CA MET A 1 -20.30 24.36 -6.08
C MET A 1 -18.84 24.10 -6.42
N LEU A 2 -17.93 24.44 -5.50
CA LEU A 2 -16.51 24.20 -5.71
C LEU A 2 -16.26 22.72 -5.44
N MET A 3 -15.83 21.98 -6.46
CA MET A 3 -15.28 20.65 -6.26
C MET A 3 -14.01 20.83 -5.43
N SER A 4 -14.04 20.38 -4.18
CA SER A 4 -12.85 20.29 -3.35
C SER A 4 -11.91 19.27 -4.00
N PHE A 5 -10.81 19.74 -4.55
CA PHE A 5 -9.68 18.89 -4.90
C PHE A 5 -9.15 18.31 -3.59
N VAL A 6 -9.38 17.02 -3.34
CA VAL A 6 -8.78 16.31 -2.20
C VAL A 6 -7.29 16.20 -2.50
N ALA A 7 -6.50 17.04 -1.83
CA ALA A 7 -5.05 16.90 -1.83
C ALA A 7 -4.69 15.47 -1.36
N PRO A 8 -3.64 14.84 -1.91
CA PRO A 8 -3.20 13.50 -1.50
C PRO A 8 -2.87 13.37 0.00
N GLU A 9 -2.76 14.50 0.73
CA GLU A 9 -2.53 14.56 2.16
C GLU A 9 -3.70 14.05 3.03
N ASP A 10 -4.90 13.84 2.48
CA ASP A 10 -6.10 13.43 3.25
C ASP A 10 -6.47 11.94 3.14
N PHE A 11 -5.78 11.14 2.31
CA PHE A 11 -6.11 9.72 2.20
C PHE A 11 -5.45 8.89 3.30
N ASP A 12 -6.24 8.13 4.05
CA ASP A 12 -5.74 7.23 5.07
C ASP A 12 -5.15 5.95 4.44
N TYR A 13 -3.82 5.87 4.39
CA TYR A 13 -3.09 4.68 3.92
C TYR A 13 -2.89 3.60 4.99
N SER A 14 -3.39 3.77 6.22
CA SER A 14 -3.18 2.81 7.33
C SER A 14 -3.91 1.49 7.06
N ALA A 15 -3.20 0.40 6.81
CA ALA A 15 -3.81 -0.89 6.53
C ALA A 15 -2.99 -2.04 7.13
N SER A 16 -3.64 -3.18 7.31
CA SER A 16 -3.00 -4.44 7.68
C SER A 16 -3.65 -5.57 6.89
N ILE A 17 -2.92 -6.66 6.70
CA ILE A 17 -3.41 -7.87 6.03
C ILE A 17 -2.75 -9.09 6.67
N SER A 18 -3.55 -10.11 6.99
CA SER A 18 -3.02 -11.38 7.51
C SER A 18 -2.44 -12.26 6.39
N CYS A 19 -1.54 -13.18 6.74
CA CYS A 19 -1.07 -14.22 5.82
C CYS A 19 -2.21 -15.13 5.34
N LEU A 20 -3.30 -15.24 6.11
CA LEU A 20 -4.49 -15.99 5.70
C LEU A 20 -5.24 -15.26 4.59
N GLU A 21 -5.45 -13.97 4.73
CA GLU A 21 -6.09 -13.14 3.71
C GLU A 21 -5.24 -13.02 2.44
N ILE A 22 -3.90 -12.93 2.54
CA ILE A 22 -3.02 -12.96 1.36
C ILE A 22 -3.27 -14.25 0.57
N ARG A 23 -3.30 -15.41 1.24
CA ARG A 23 -3.51 -16.70 0.55
C ARG A 23 -4.91 -16.84 -0.04
N ASP A 24 -5.92 -16.22 0.57
CA ASP A 24 -7.31 -16.25 0.12
C ASP A 24 -7.57 -15.30 -1.06
N GLN A 25 -7.09 -14.06 -0.97
CA GLN A 25 -7.42 -12.99 -1.90
C GLN A 25 -6.35 -12.78 -2.99
N LEU A 26 -5.10 -13.16 -2.71
CA LEU A 26 -3.94 -13.01 -3.59
C LEU A 26 -3.22 -14.37 -3.75
N PRO A 27 -3.87 -15.39 -4.33
CA PRO A 27 -3.44 -16.79 -4.25
C PRO A 27 -2.10 -17.11 -4.95
N PHE A 28 -1.55 -16.17 -5.71
CA PHE A 28 -0.26 -16.30 -6.38
C PHE A 28 0.91 -15.70 -5.57
N ILE A 29 0.61 -15.08 -4.43
CA ILE A 29 1.60 -14.49 -3.54
C ILE A 29 1.88 -15.46 -2.39
N ASP A 30 3.16 -15.76 -2.19
CA ASP A 30 3.65 -16.49 -1.02
C ASP A 30 4.01 -15.48 0.09
N PRO A 31 3.23 -15.38 1.18
CA PRO A 31 3.50 -14.42 2.23
C PRO A 31 4.83 -14.70 2.95
N GLU A 32 5.39 -15.90 2.86
CA GLU A 32 6.70 -16.20 3.46
C GLU A 32 7.88 -15.80 2.56
N SER A 33 7.62 -15.47 1.28
CA SER A 33 8.66 -15.21 0.29
C SER A 33 8.26 -14.14 -0.72
N LEU A 34 8.01 -12.92 -0.22
CA LEU A 34 7.58 -11.80 -1.06
C LEU A 34 8.66 -11.39 -2.08
N THR A 35 8.25 -11.31 -3.34
CA THR A 35 9.00 -10.59 -4.37
C THR A 35 8.69 -9.09 -4.32
N ARG A 36 9.48 -8.29 -5.05
CA ARG A 36 9.23 -6.84 -5.19
C ARG A 36 7.85 -6.53 -5.77
N SER A 37 7.39 -7.39 -6.69
CA SER A 37 6.07 -7.24 -7.32
C SER A 37 4.95 -7.58 -6.34
N ASP A 38 5.15 -8.58 -5.48
CA ASP A 38 4.16 -8.98 -4.48
C ASP A 38 3.91 -7.88 -3.45
N VAL A 39 4.98 -7.22 -3.00
CA VAL A 39 4.87 -6.06 -2.08
C VAL A 39 3.98 -4.98 -2.67
N LEU A 40 4.24 -4.59 -3.92
CA LEU A 40 3.44 -3.57 -4.60
C LEU A 40 1.99 -4.05 -4.80
N ALA A 41 1.79 -5.30 -5.21
CA ALA A 41 0.47 -5.88 -5.42
C ALA A 41 -0.36 -5.89 -4.13
N ILE A 42 0.23 -6.28 -3.00
CA ILE A 42 -0.43 -6.24 -1.69
C ILE A 42 -0.83 -4.80 -1.31
N LEU A 43 0.07 -3.83 -1.48
CA LEU A 43 -0.21 -2.43 -1.16
C LEU A 43 -1.36 -1.87 -2.01
N LEU A 44 -1.32 -2.11 -3.32
CA LEU A 44 -2.40 -1.67 -4.23
C LEU A 44 -3.73 -2.35 -3.88
N HIS A 45 -3.71 -3.66 -3.58
CA HIS A 45 -4.89 -4.39 -3.15
C HIS A 45 -5.50 -3.81 -1.87
N LEU A 46 -4.69 -3.52 -0.86
CA LEU A 46 -5.15 -2.92 0.39
C LEU A 46 -5.73 -1.52 0.20
N PHE A 47 -5.11 -0.71 -0.67
CA PHE A 47 -5.58 0.65 -0.89
C PHE A 47 -6.83 0.70 -1.76
N ASP A 48 -6.96 -0.18 -2.77
CA ASP A 48 -8.15 -0.26 -3.63
C ASP A 48 -9.43 -0.64 -2.88
N GLN A 49 -9.30 -1.34 -1.74
CA GLN A 49 -10.43 -1.64 -0.85
C GLN A 49 -10.99 -0.41 -0.12
N LYS A 50 -10.24 0.70 -0.09
CA LYS A 50 -10.62 1.88 0.69
C LYS A 50 -11.36 2.91 -0.16
N PRO A 51 -12.47 3.47 0.36
CA PRO A 51 -13.24 4.45 -0.38
C PRO A 51 -12.40 5.70 -0.68
N GLY A 52 -12.40 6.11 -1.95
CA GLY A 52 -11.69 7.31 -2.40
C GLY A 52 -10.22 7.09 -2.77
N PHE A 53 -9.72 5.84 -2.74
CA PHE A 53 -8.40 5.56 -3.30
C PHE A 53 -8.42 5.80 -4.81
N VAL A 54 -7.40 6.49 -5.30
CA VAL A 54 -7.12 6.66 -6.73
C VAL A 54 -5.64 6.43 -6.90
N ASP A 55 -5.29 5.43 -7.71
CA ASP A 55 -3.91 5.23 -8.12
C ASP A 55 -3.50 6.29 -9.15
N ARG A 56 -2.59 7.17 -8.73
CA ARG A 56 -2.02 8.27 -9.53
C ARG A 56 -0.60 7.95 -10.00
N GLY A 57 -0.07 6.79 -9.65
CA GLY A 57 1.28 6.36 -10.00
C GLY A 57 1.92 5.52 -8.90
N HIS A 58 2.56 4.43 -9.30
CA HIS A 58 3.24 3.51 -8.41
C HIS A 58 4.50 2.94 -9.07
N ASP A 59 5.46 2.52 -8.24
CA ASP A 59 6.70 1.89 -8.72
C ASP A 59 7.19 0.80 -7.78
N LEU A 60 7.83 -0.22 -8.36
CA LEU A 60 8.60 -1.21 -7.63
C LEU A 60 9.79 -0.56 -6.90
N ASN A 61 10.13 -1.04 -5.71
CA ASN A 61 11.35 -0.65 -5.01
C ASN A 61 12.18 -1.87 -4.58
N ASN A 62 11.79 -2.57 -3.52
CA ASN A 62 12.50 -3.75 -3.01
C ASN A 62 11.53 -4.78 -2.39
N THR A 63 12.06 -5.81 -1.74
CA THR A 63 11.27 -6.93 -1.17
C THR A 63 10.49 -6.56 0.09
N GLU A 64 10.59 -5.32 0.56
CA GLU A 64 9.88 -4.85 1.76
C GLU A 64 9.06 -3.57 1.48
N THR A 65 9.37 -2.85 0.40
CA THR A 65 8.83 -1.51 0.13
C THR A 65 8.43 -1.30 -1.32
N ALA A 66 7.48 -0.41 -1.56
CA ALA A 66 7.10 0.08 -2.88
C ALA A 66 6.58 1.52 -2.82
N TRP A 67 6.57 2.19 -3.97
CA TRP A 67 6.04 3.55 -4.11
C TRP A 67 4.59 3.49 -4.56
N VAL A 68 3.71 4.25 -3.91
CA VAL A 68 2.32 4.49 -4.35
C VAL A 68 1.98 5.95 -4.09
N ASN A 69 1.42 6.64 -5.09
CA ASN A 69 1.02 8.05 -5.01
C ASN A 69 2.12 8.96 -4.44
N ALA A 70 3.37 8.75 -4.86
CA ALA A 70 4.58 9.46 -4.41
C ALA A 70 4.98 9.26 -2.93
N TYR A 71 4.32 8.36 -2.21
CA TYR A 71 4.71 7.91 -0.87
C TYR A 71 5.45 6.58 -0.95
N LEU A 72 6.43 6.38 -0.07
CA LEU A 72 7.15 5.13 0.09
C LEU A 72 6.56 4.35 1.26
N PHE A 73 6.00 3.18 0.95
CA PHE A 73 5.40 2.29 1.93
C PHE A 73 6.26 1.07 2.18
N ARG A 74 6.24 0.58 3.41
CA ARG A 74 6.83 -0.69 3.85
C ARG A 74 5.75 -1.63 4.32
N LEU A 75 5.83 -2.90 3.92
CA LEU A 75 5.11 -4.00 4.57
C LEU A 75 5.96 -4.50 5.73
N ARG A 76 5.62 -4.09 6.95
CA ARG A 76 6.32 -4.53 8.16
C ARG A 76 5.63 -5.77 8.73
N PRO A 77 6.37 -6.85 9.07
CA PRO A 77 5.79 -7.97 9.79
C PRO A 77 5.10 -7.52 11.07
N GLY A 78 3.91 -8.05 11.32
CA GLY A 78 3.08 -7.68 12.45
C GLY A 78 1.84 -8.55 12.56
N SER A 79 0.84 -8.00 13.21
CA SER A 79 -0.48 -8.62 13.31
C SER A 79 -1.54 -7.68 12.79
N ASP A 80 -2.58 -8.24 12.19
CA ASP A 80 -3.79 -7.50 11.84
C ASP A 80 -4.62 -7.13 13.08
N ASP A 81 -5.78 -6.50 12.86
CA ASP A 81 -6.69 -6.07 13.92
C ASP A 81 -7.32 -7.25 14.70
N GLN A 82 -7.21 -8.47 14.19
CA GLN A 82 -7.68 -9.71 14.82
C GLN A 82 -6.56 -10.47 15.54
N GLY A 83 -5.32 -9.99 15.49
CA GLY A 83 -4.15 -10.64 16.08
C GLY A 83 -3.55 -11.76 15.22
N LEU A 84 -3.96 -11.89 13.96
CA LEU A 84 -3.40 -12.87 13.03
C LEU A 84 -2.07 -12.35 12.45
N GLU A 85 -1.11 -13.25 12.30
CA GLU A 85 0.20 -12.92 11.70
C GLU A 85 0.06 -12.48 10.25
N GLY A 86 0.79 -11.43 9.89
CA GLY A 86 0.83 -10.86 8.55
C GLY A 86 1.64 -9.58 8.48
N TYR A 87 1.10 -8.58 7.79
CA TYR A 87 1.78 -7.32 7.50
C TYR A 87 0.96 -6.11 7.91
N VAL A 88 1.66 -5.09 8.39
CA VAL A 88 1.13 -3.75 8.63
C VAL A 88 1.82 -2.77 7.70
N VAL A 89 1.03 -1.91 7.06
CA VAL A 89 1.53 -0.86 6.18
C VAL A 89 2.13 0.27 7.02
N GLU A 90 3.37 0.61 6.72
CA GLU A 90 4.08 1.74 7.32
C GLU A 90 4.46 2.73 6.21
N CYS A 91 4.04 4.00 6.35
CA CYS A 91 4.55 5.08 5.49
C CYS A 91 5.90 5.54 6.02
N ILE A 92 6.97 5.35 5.25
CA ILE A 92 8.35 5.63 5.67
C ILE A 92 8.99 6.80 4.93
N GLY A 93 8.27 7.42 4.00
CA GLY A 93 8.74 8.61 3.29
C GLY A 93 7.82 9.08 2.19
N SER A 94 8.18 10.19 1.59
CA SER A 94 7.49 10.81 0.45
C SER A 94 8.50 11.49 -0.46
N SER A 95 8.18 11.62 -1.74
CA SER A 95 8.99 12.37 -2.71
C SER A 95 8.23 13.57 -3.22
N VAL A 96 8.73 14.77 -2.90
CA VAL A 96 8.15 16.05 -3.36
C VAL A 96 8.18 16.15 -4.89
N ASP A 97 9.27 15.68 -5.53
CA ASP A 97 9.39 15.67 -6.98
C ASP A 97 8.30 14.81 -7.63
N ARG A 98 8.11 13.58 -7.13
CA ARG A 98 7.04 12.69 -7.61
C ARG A 98 5.66 13.28 -7.36
N MET A 99 5.44 13.92 -6.21
CA MET A 99 4.16 14.59 -5.90
C MET A 99 3.83 15.71 -6.89
N ALA A 100 4.84 16.45 -7.37
CA ALA A 100 4.66 17.48 -8.39
C ALA A 100 4.30 16.90 -9.77
N GLU A 101 4.61 15.61 -10.00
CA GLU A 101 4.26 14.89 -11.22
C GLU A 101 2.87 14.25 -11.17
N LEU A 102 2.30 14.06 -9.98
CA LEU A 102 0.91 13.62 -9.79
C LEU A 102 -0.03 14.77 -10.19
N ARG A 103 -0.69 14.66 -11.35
CA ARG A 103 -1.67 15.65 -11.83
C ARG A 103 -3.10 15.30 -11.45
#